data_AF-A0A1I7J9E4-F1
#
_entry.id   AF-A0A1I7J9E4-F1
#
_cell.length_a   1.000
_cell.length_b   1.000
_cell.length_c   1.000
_cell.angle_alpha   90.00
_cell.angle_beta   90.00
_cell.angle_gamma   90.00
#
_symmetry.space_group_name_H-M   'P 1'
#
loop_
_entity.id
_entity.type
_entity.pdbx_description
1 polymer ?
#
loop_
_entity_poly.entity_id
_entity_poly.type
_entity_poly.pdbx_seq_one_letter_code
_entity_poly.pdbx_strand_id
1 'polypeptide(L)'
;MESVNVRLKDLRYLNGEAKLTQKDVADKLGIAATSIADYEKEGHYVPSNVLIKYCNAFHVSADYLLGLTNTLKQPHYEIHELGLTDGALDKLRSEEVDSALLSEIIEHKNFDNMLLDAAIYVNGFVDESIQKFNDTVQIERIKQEGADIKSREVQKKLLEADYVRMNQDYLFSGRMANALLSILRDIKFNHKNDSSTSDYQDGYSDQKALMKIIFDEYNKEKEKMSFGKLIHKSLLHILGVKISDSELDRVAKSNDPTELGNMMEQSPLIEPDARKRRRKK
;
A
#
# COMPACT_ATOMS: atom_id res chain seq x y z
N MET A 1 16.31 2.62 13.90
CA MET A 1 16.79 3.98 14.21
C MET A 1 18.17 4.07 13.60
N GLU A 2 18.29 4.79 12.48
CA GLU A 2 19.57 4.93 11.77
C GLU A 2 20.54 5.74 12.63
N SER A 3 21.83 5.40 12.57
CA SER A 3 22.85 6.15 13.31
C SER A 3 23.16 7.47 12.61
N VAL A 4 23.61 8.46 13.39
CA VAL A 4 24.10 9.75 12.88
C VAL A 4 25.10 9.56 11.74
N ASN A 5 26.00 8.58 11.88
CA ASN A 5 27.05 8.29 10.90
C ASN A 5 26.47 7.90 9.53
N VAL A 6 25.39 7.10 9.52
CA VAL A 6 24.68 6.69 8.29
C VAL A 6 24.02 7.90 7.63
N ARG A 7 23.35 8.76 8.41
CA ARG A 7 22.69 9.97 7.87
C ARG A 7 23.66 10.99 7.28
N LEU A 8 24.83 11.17 7.90
CA LEU A 8 25.89 12.03 7.35
C LEU A 8 26.36 11.51 5.98
N LYS A 9 26.48 10.18 5.87
CA LYS A 9 26.84 9.51 4.62
C LYS A 9 25.72 9.64 3.59
N ASP A 10 24.45 9.49 3.98
CA ASP A 10 23.31 9.61 3.08
C ASP A 10 23.14 11.03 2.54
N LEU A 11 23.37 12.06 3.35
CA LEU A 11 23.37 13.46 2.87
C LEU A 11 24.38 13.72 1.75
N ARG A 12 25.48 12.97 1.72
CA ARG A 12 26.46 13.03 0.64
C ARG A 12 25.92 12.42 -0.66
N TYR A 13 25.02 11.43 -0.57
CA TYR A 13 24.41 10.76 -1.71
C TYR A 13 23.09 11.39 -2.16
N LEU A 14 22.38 12.11 -1.29
CA LEU A 14 21.06 12.71 -1.55
C LEU A 14 21.14 14.09 -2.26
N ASN A 15 22.29 14.75 -2.28
CA ASN A 15 22.46 16.13 -2.75
C ASN A 15 22.58 16.30 -4.29
N GLY A 16 21.62 15.77 -5.05
CA GLY A 16 21.47 16.00 -6.50
C GLY A 16 22.08 14.92 -7.42
N GLU A 17 22.18 15.22 -8.71
CA GLU A 17 22.61 14.29 -9.79
C GLU A 17 24.09 13.87 -9.70
N ALA A 18 24.90 14.58 -8.90
CA ALA A 18 26.31 14.26 -8.68
C ALA A 18 26.56 13.89 -7.22
N LYS A 19 26.94 12.62 -6.99
CA LYS A 19 27.36 12.13 -5.67
C LYS A 19 28.58 12.93 -5.20
N LEU A 20 28.45 13.65 -4.09
CA LEU A 20 29.57 14.38 -3.51
C LEU A 20 30.64 13.40 -3.02
N THR A 21 31.91 13.71 -3.23
CA THR A 21 33.00 12.94 -2.63
C THR A 21 33.23 13.40 -1.19
N GLN A 22 33.87 12.57 -0.37
CA GLN A 22 34.25 12.96 1.00
C GLN A 22 35.15 14.20 1.01
N LYS A 23 35.92 14.40 -0.08
CA LYS A 23 36.75 15.59 -0.28
C LYS A 23 35.91 16.84 -0.52
N ASP A 24 34.87 16.75 -1.35
CA ASP A 24 33.97 17.88 -1.61
C ASP A 24 33.22 18.31 -0.34
N VAL A 25 32.78 17.33 0.47
CA VAL A 25 32.15 17.59 1.77
C VAL A 25 33.13 18.22 2.75
N ALA A 26 34.37 17.73 2.80
CA ALA A 26 35.44 18.30 3.59
C ALA A 26 35.74 19.76 3.23
N ASP A 27 35.83 20.06 1.93
CA ASP A 27 36.06 21.41 1.42
C ASP A 27 34.88 22.34 1.77
N LYS A 28 33.64 21.84 1.66
CA LYS A 28 32.42 22.59 2.03
C LYS A 28 32.34 22.90 3.52
N LEU A 29 32.78 21.98 4.38
CA LEU A 29 32.72 22.11 5.84
C LEU A 29 33.98 22.76 6.45
N GLY A 30 35.06 22.90 5.66
CA GLY A 30 36.37 23.32 6.13
C GLY A 30 36.94 22.35 7.19
N ILE A 31 36.93 21.04 6.88
CA ILE A 31 37.44 19.97 7.75
C ILE A 31 38.34 19.05 6.91
N ALA A 32 39.28 18.33 7.52
CA ALA A 32 40.07 17.33 6.80
C ALA A 32 39.21 16.18 6.26
N ALA A 33 39.47 15.74 5.02
CA ALA A 33 38.77 14.62 4.38
C ALA A 33 38.85 13.31 5.18
N THR A 34 39.96 13.08 5.90
CA THR A 34 40.11 11.93 6.81
C THR A 34 39.11 11.96 7.95
N SER A 35 38.84 13.14 8.52
CA SER A 35 37.85 13.28 9.59
C SER A 35 36.43 13.00 9.09
N ILE A 36 36.09 13.38 7.84
CA ILE A 36 34.79 13.04 7.24
C ILE A 36 34.64 11.53 7.10
N ALA A 37 35.70 10.82 6.66
CA ALA A 37 35.68 9.36 6.57
C ALA A 37 35.48 8.69 7.94
N ASP A 38 36.08 9.23 8.99
CA ASP A 38 35.87 8.76 10.37
C ASP A 38 34.44 9.03 10.85
N TYR A 39 33.87 10.20 10.54
CA TYR A 39 32.50 10.54 10.96
C TYR A 39 31.42 9.76 10.21
N GLU A 40 31.65 9.36 8.95
CA GLU A 40 30.73 8.50 8.19
C GLU A 40 30.77 7.02 8.63
N LYS A 41 31.74 6.63 9.47
CA LYS A 41 31.89 5.26 9.93
C LYS A 41 31.08 5.01 11.20
N GLU A 42 30.28 3.94 11.19
CA GLU A 42 29.43 3.59 12.33
C GLU A 42 30.24 3.42 13.63
N GLY A 43 29.68 3.95 14.73
CA GLY A 43 30.28 3.86 16.05
C GLY A 43 31.34 4.92 16.36
N HIS A 44 31.72 5.76 15.39
CA HIS A 44 32.59 6.90 15.63
C HIS A 44 31.79 8.10 16.18
N TYR A 45 32.35 8.75 17.20
CA TYR A 45 31.76 9.93 17.81
C TYR A 45 31.86 11.13 16.86
N VAL A 46 30.72 11.80 16.62
CA VAL A 46 30.65 13.03 15.83
C VAL A 46 30.52 14.23 16.79
N PRO A 47 31.51 15.14 16.82
CA PRO A 47 31.45 16.34 17.64
C PRO A 47 30.30 17.28 17.26
N SER A 48 29.70 17.96 18.24
CA SER A 48 28.57 18.87 18.01
C SER A 48 28.89 20.05 17.09
N ASN A 49 30.12 20.56 17.10
CA ASN A 49 30.56 21.59 16.16
C ASN A 49 30.58 21.11 14.71
N VAL A 50 30.86 19.82 14.47
CA VAL A 50 30.78 19.21 13.15
C VAL A 50 29.32 19.07 12.72
N LEU A 51 28.44 18.60 13.62
CA LEU A 51 27.00 18.54 13.34
C LEU A 51 26.41 19.90 12.95
N ILE A 52 26.77 20.97 13.66
CA ILE A 52 26.35 22.34 13.33
C ILE A 52 26.82 22.74 11.93
N LYS A 53 28.07 22.42 11.56
CA LYS A 53 28.58 22.68 10.21
C LYS A 53 27.79 21.92 9.15
N TYR A 54 27.40 20.67 9.40
CA TYR A 54 26.53 19.91 8.51
C TYR A 54 25.14 20.54 8.39
N CYS A 55 24.49 20.91 9.49
CA CYS A 55 23.20 21.59 9.47
C CYS A 55 23.23 22.85 8.61
N ASN A 56 24.28 23.67 8.76
CA ASN A 56 24.44 24.92 8.01
C ASN A 56 24.78 24.69 6.53
N ALA A 57 25.68 23.74 6.22
CA ALA A 57 26.14 23.50 4.86
C ALA A 57 25.13 22.73 3.99
N PHE A 58 24.26 21.94 4.62
CA PHE A 58 23.27 21.11 3.93
C PHE A 58 21.83 21.60 4.17
N HIS A 59 21.64 22.68 4.94
CA HIS A 59 20.32 23.23 5.30
C HIS A 59 19.37 22.20 5.91
N VAL A 60 19.91 21.33 6.76
CA VAL A 60 19.19 20.26 7.45
C VAL A 60 19.02 20.57 8.94
N SER A 61 18.03 19.94 9.58
CA SER A 61 17.86 20.05 11.03
C SER A 61 18.84 19.15 11.79
N ALA A 62 19.21 19.54 13.01
CA ALA A 62 19.95 18.66 13.91
C ALA A 62 19.11 17.42 14.26
N ASP A 63 17.80 17.59 14.39
CA ASP A 63 16.85 16.51 14.63
C ASP A 63 16.91 15.45 13.53
N TYR A 64 17.07 15.87 12.27
CA TYR A 64 17.29 14.94 11.16
C TYR A 64 18.63 14.21 11.31
N LEU A 65 19.74 14.92 11.52
CA LEU A 65 21.04 14.27 11.68
C LEU A 65 21.08 13.27 12.85
N LEU A 66 20.34 13.56 13.92
CA LEU A 66 20.28 12.77 15.14
C LEU A 66 19.30 11.60 15.08
N GLY A 67 18.55 11.43 13.98
CA GLY A 67 17.59 10.32 13.87
C GLY A 67 16.24 10.59 14.54
N LEU A 68 15.95 11.84 14.94
CA LEU A 68 14.71 12.23 15.62
C LEU A 68 13.57 12.53 14.63
N THR A 69 13.90 12.94 13.40
CA THR A 69 12.93 13.15 12.31
C THR A 69 13.48 12.64 10.98
N ASN A 70 12.62 12.21 10.07
CA ASN A 70 13.01 11.85 8.69
C ASN A 70 12.93 13.04 7.72
N THR A 71 12.46 14.20 8.19
CA THR A 71 12.35 15.40 7.38
C THR A 71 13.71 16.07 7.20
N LEU A 72 14.25 16.00 5.97
CA LEU A 72 15.57 16.53 5.60
C LEU A 72 15.72 18.04 5.83
N LYS A 73 14.72 18.83 5.41
CA LYS A 73 14.81 20.30 5.43
C LYS A 73 14.36 20.86 6.77
N GLN A 74 14.93 21.98 7.20
CA GLN A 74 14.24 22.84 8.16
C GLN A 74 13.05 23.46 7.44
N PRO A 75 11.79 23.17 7.81
CA PRO A 75 10.65 23.82 7.19
C PRO A 75 10.63 25.28 7.68
N HIS A 76 11.20 26.19 6.89
CA HIS A 76 10.84 27.60 6.91
C HIS A 76 9.55 27.85 6.11
N TYR A 77 8.63 26.88 6.15
CA TYR A 77 7.28 27.05 5.61
C TYR A 77 6.37 27.20 6.80
N GLU A 78 5.58 28.25 6.77
CA GLU A 78 4.54 28.39 7.76
C GLU A 78 3.48 27.32 7.51
N ILE A 79 3.02 26.64 8.57
CA ILE A 79 2.09 25.50 8.45
C ILE A 79 0.81 25.90 7.68
N HIS A 80 0.41 27.18 7.74
CA HIS A 80 -0.75 27.70 7.02
C HIS A 80 -0.57 27.72 5.48
N GLU A 81 0.66 27.74 4.97
CA GLU A 81 0.97 27.71 3.54
C GLU A 81 0.67 26.33 2.92
N LEU A 82 0.53 25.28 3.74
CA LEU A 82 0.18 23.93 3.28
C LEU A 82 -1.30 23.80 2.90
N GLY A 83 -2.14 24.80 3.20
CA GLY A 83 -3.58 24.76 2.93
C GLY A 83 -4.34 23.69 3.74
N LEU A 84 -3.72 23.14 4.78
CA LEU A 84 -4.32 22.14 5.65
C LEU A 84 -5.16 22.81 6.73
N THR A 85 -6.35 22.27 6.99
CA THR A 85 -7.20 22.69 8.12
C THR A 85 -6.61 22.23 9.46
N ASP A 86 -6.93 22.92 10.55
CA ASP A 86 -6.49 22.54 11.91
C ASP A 86 -6.82 21.07 12.25
N GLY A 87 -8.03 20.60 11.91
CA GLY A 87 -8.41 19.21 12.15
C GLY A 87 -7.61 18.17 11.34
N ALA A 88 -7.05 18.56 10.18
CA ALA A 88 -6.14 17.71 9.43
C ALA A 88 -4.74 17.68 10.07
N LEU A 89 -4.28 18.83 10.56
CA LEU A 89 -3.02 18.94 11.30
C LEU A 89 -3.04 18.14 12.60
N ASP A 90 -4.14 18.17 13.34
CA ASP A 90 -4.30 17.40 14.58
C ASP A 90 -4.20 15.89 14.32
N LYS A 91 -4.81 15.40 13.24
CA LYS A 91 -4.70 13.99 12.82
C LYS A 91 -3.28 13.60 12.42
N LEU A 92 -2.56 14.49 11.75
CA LEU A 92 -1.16 14.24 11.38
C LEU A 92 -0.24 14.25 12.60
N ARG A 93 -0.59 15.01 13.64
CA ARG A 93 0.17 15.11 14.90
C ARG A 93 -0.15 13.99 15.89
N SER A 94 -1.34 13.39 15.83
CA SER A 94 -1.81 12.44 16.85
C SER A 94 -1.17 11.03 16.80
N GLU A 95 -0.22 10.78 15.89
CA GLU A 95 0.32 9.44 15.57
C GLU A 95 -0.74 8.40 15.14
N GLU A 96 -2.00 8.81 14.96
CA GLU A 96 -3.09 7.93 14.49
C GLU A 96 -2.99 7.63 12.99
N VAL A 97 -2.21 8.43 12.26
CA VAL A 97 -1.96 8.29 10.83
C VAL A 97 -0.58 7.71 10.60
N ASP A 98 -0.49 6.69 9.74
CA ASP A 98 0.79 6.20 9.22
C ASP A 98 1.40 7.27 8.29
N SER A 99 2.22 8.13 8.88
CA SER A 99 2.86 9.25 8.19
C SER A 99 3.86 8.79 7.13
N ALA A 100 4.45 7.60 7.28
CA ALA A 100 5.37 7.04 6.30
C ALA A 100 4.60 6.64 5.03
N LEU A 101 3.54 5.84 5.18
CA LEU A 101 2.70 5.45 4.06
C LEU A 101 2.03 6.66 3.39
N LEU A 102 1.55 7.63 4.18
CA LEU A 102 0.96 8.85 3.63
C LEU A 102 1.97 9.64 2.78
N SER A 103 3.22 9.75 3.25
CA SER A 103 4.28 10.42 2.49
C SER A 103 4.55 9.71 1.17
N GLU A 104 4.64 8.38 1.18
CA GLU A 104 4.83 7.57 -0.04
C GLU A 104 3.68 7.71 -1.04
N ILE A 105 2.43 7.81 -0.55
CA ILE A 105 1.26 8.05 -1.40
C ILE A 105 1.35 9.43 -2.05
N ILE A 106 1.69 10.48 -1.29
CA ILE A 106 1.77 11.87 -1.78
C ILE A 106 2.93 12.03 -2.78
N GLU A 107 4.07 11.37 -2.54
CA GLU A 107 5.25 11.44 -3.42
C GLU A 107 5.09 10.63 -4.72
N HIS A 108 4.04 9.81 -4.84
CA HIS A 108 3.84 8.97 -6.00
C HIS A 108 3.47 9.77 -7.25
N LYS A 109 4.13 9.50 -8.39
CA LYS A 109 3.93 10.18 -9.69
C LYS A 109 2.48 10.28 -10.21
N ASN A 110 1.60 9.38 -9.76
CA ASN A 110 0.19 9.35 -10.17
C ASN A 110 -0.76 10.03 -9.16
N PHE A 111 -0.23 10.50 -8.02
CA PHE A 111 -1.02 11.11 -6.96
C PHE A 111 -1.77 12.35 -7.44
N ASP A 112 -1.10 13.25 -8.16
CA ASP A 112 -1.71 14.48 -8.68
C ASP A 112 -2.92 14.19 -9.57
N ASN A 113 -2.80 13.22 -10.48
CA ASN A 113 -3.89 12.81 -11.36
C ASN A 113 -5.05 12.20 -10.56
N MET A 114 -4.76 11.36 -9.57
CA MET A 114 -5.77 10.79 -8.68
C MET A 114 -6.49 11.89 -7.89
N LEU A 115 -5.75 12.87 -7.36
CA LEU A 115 -6.29 13.96 -6.57
C LEU A 115 -7.15 14.90 -7.43
N LEU A 116 -6.71 15.18 -8.66
CA LEU A 116 -7.50 15.93 -9.64
C LEU A 116 -8.81 15.22 -9.97
N ASP A 117 -8.76 13.91 -10.23
CA ASP A 117 -9.98 13.14 -10.48
C ASP A 117 -10.92 13.24 -9.26
N ALA A 118 -10.39 13.10 -8.04
CA ALA A 118 -11.18 13.18 -6.81
C ALA A 118 -11.80 14.57 -6.63
N ALA A 119 -11.06 15.64 -6.95
CA ALA A 119 -11.56 17.00 -6.95
C ALA A 119 -12.67 17.20 -8.00
N ILE A 120 -12.55 16.60 -9.19
CA ILE A 120 -13.59 16.64 -10.23
C ILE A 120 -14.90 16.04 -9.70
N TYR A 121 -14.79 14.89 -9.03
CA TYR A 121 -15.93 14.21 -8.44
C TYR A 121 -16.57 14.98 -7.28
N VAL A 122 -15.77 15.40 -6.29
CA VAL A 122 -16.27 16.06 -5.07
C VAL A 122 -16.88 17.43 -5.36
N ASN A 123 -16.28 18.19 -6.28
CA ASN A 123 -16.79 19.52 -6.65
C ASN A 123 -17.96 19.46 -7.64
N GLY A 124 -18.36 18.27 -8.10
CA GLY A 124 -19.50 18.08 -8.97
C GLY A 124 -19.37 18.71 -10.36
N PHE A 125 -18.15 18.85 -10.88
CA PHE A 125 -17.89 19.55 -12.16
C PHE A 125 -18.58 18.90 -13.37
N VAL A 126 -18.98 17.63 -13.26
CA VAL A 126 -19.63 16.85 -14.33
C VAL A 126 -21.09 16.53 -14.05
N ASP A 127 -21.64 16.92 -12.89
CA ASP A 127 -23.00 16.59 -12.46
C ASP A 127 -24.04 17.06 -13.49
N GLU A 128 -23.98 18.33 -13.86
CA GLU A 128 -24.91 18.92 -14.83
C GLU A 128 -24.79 18.28 -16.22
N SER A 129 -23.57 17.88 -16.61
CA SER A 129 -23.33 17.22 -17.90
C SER A 129 -23.93 15.82 -17.94
N ILE A 130 -23.74 15.04 -16.87
CA ILE A 130 -24.34 13.70 -16.71
C ILE A 130 -25.85 13.81 -16.61
N GLN A 131 -26.37 14.81 -15.90
CA GLN A 131 -27.80 15.06 -15.78
C GLN A 131 -28.42 15.38 -17.14
N LYS A 132 -27.87 16.34 -17.90
CA LYS A 132 -28.34 16.67 -19.26
C LYS A 132 -28.35 15.46 -20.18
N PHE A 133 -27.31 14.64 -20.11
CA PHE A 133 -27.22 13.41 -20.88
C PHE A 133 -28.34 12.44 -20.50
N ASN A 134 -28.52 12.18 -19.21
CA ASN A 134 -29.58 11.31 -18.71
C ASN A 134 -30.98 11.83 -19.06
N ASP A 135 -31.22 13.13 -18.95
CA ASP A 135 -32.49 13.76 -19.32
C ASP A 135 -32.78 13.58 -20.82
N THR A 136 -31.76 13.69 -21.66
CA THR A 136 -31.89 13.44 -23.11
C THR A 136 -32.29 11.99 -23.38
N VAL A 137 -31.64 11.04 -22.71
CA VAL A 137 -31.99 9.60 -22.80
C VAL A 137 -33.42 9.36 -22.30
N GLN A 138 -33.87 10.03 -21.23
CA GLN A 138 -35.25 9.95 -20.75
C GLN A 138 -36.26 10.51 -21.74
N ILE A 139 -35.96 11.62 -22.43
CA ILE A 139 -36.83 12.18 -23.47
C ILE A 139 -37.00 11.18 -24.62
N GLU A 140 -35.93 10.52 -25.04
CA GLU A 140 -36.01 9.46 -26.06
C GLU A 140 -36.85 8.27 -25.59
N ARG A 141 -36.69 7.87 -24.33
CA ARG A 141 -37.50 6.82 -23.68
C ARG A 141 -38.99 7.15 -23.71
N ILE A 142 -39.38 8.36 -23.28
CA ILE A 142 -40.78 8.83 -23.27
C ILE A 142 -41.39 8.80 -24.69
N LYS A 143 -40.61 9.18 -25.72
CA LYS A 143 -41.06 9.10 -27.12
C LYS A 143 -41.35 7.67 -27.57
N GLN A 144 -40.57 6.69 -27.10
CA GLN A 144 -40.75 5.28 -27.45
C GLN A 144 -41.90 4.63 -26.66
N GLU A 145 -42.18 5.06 -25.43
CA GLU A 145 -43.34 4.58 -24.64
C GLU A 145 -44.69 4.97 -25.26
N GLY A 146 -44.74 6.05 -26.06
CA GLY A 146 -45.92 6.41 -26.85
C GLY A 146 -46.17 5.51 -28.07
N ALA A 147 -45.24 4.62 -28.42
CA ALA A 147 -45.39 3.61 -29.47
C ALA A 147 -45.93 2.28 -28.90
N ASP A 148 -46.27 1.30 -29.74
CA ASP A 148 -46.78 0.00 -29.27
C ASP A 148 -45.72 -0.75 -28.43
N ILE A 149 -45.84 -0.64 -27.10
CA ILE A 149 -44.93 -1.19 -26.08
C ILE A 149 -44.80 -2.73 -26.18
N LYS A 150 -45.76 -3.41 -26.83
CA LYS A 150 -45.69 -4.87 -27.06
C LYS A 150 -44.73 -5.25 -28.19
N SER A 151 -44.35 -4.30 -29.05
CA SER A 151 -43.34 -4.53 -30.07
C SER A 151 -41.99 -4.84 -29.43
N ARG A 152 -41.42 -6.00 -29.80
CA ARG A 152 -40.07 -6.41 -29.38
C ARG A 152 -39.00 -5.38 -29.76
N GLU A 153 -39.24 -4.61 -30.82
CA GLU A 153 -38.34 -3.55 -31.27
C GLU A 153 -38.38 -2.32 -30.34
N VAL A 154 -39.56 -1.95 -29.85
CA VAL A 154 -39.73 -0.86 -28.86
C VAL A 154 -39.11 -1.27 -27.53
N GLN A 155 -39.35 -2.52 -27.07
CA GLN A 155 -38.72 -3.05 -25.87
C GLN A 155 -37.19 -3.05 -25.94
N LYS A 156 -36.62 -3.40 -27.09
CA LYS A 156 -35.16 -3.34 -27.30
C LYS A 156 -34.63 -1.91 -27.18
N LYS A 157 -35.30 -0.93 -27.79
CA LYS A 157 -34.91 0.49 -27.73
C LYS A 157 -35.00 1.06 -26.31
N LEU A 158 -36.04 0.71 -25.56
CA LEU A 158 -36.19 1.11 -24.16
C LEU A 158 -35.06 0.52 -23.30
N LEU A 159 -34.72 -0.75 -23.51
CA LEU A 159 -33.62 -1.41 -22.80
C LEU A 159 -32.24 -0.80 -23.15
N GLU A 160 -32.01 -0.47 -24.42
CA GLU A 160 -30.79 0.24 -24.86
C GLU A 160 -30.63 1.60 -24.16
N ALA A 161 -31.72 2.37 -24.02
CA ALA A 161 -31.71 3.63 -23.28
C ALA A 161 -31.34 3.45 -21.80
N ASP A 162 -31.84 2.38 -21.15
CA ASP A 162 -31.50 2.08 -19.75
C ASP A 162 -30.01 1.72 -19.56
N TYR A 163 -29.40 1.00 -20.50
CA TYR A 163 -27.97 0.67 -20.45
C TYR A 163 -27.05 1.87 -20.66
N VAL A 164 -27.51 2.87 -21.39
CA VAL A 164 -26.72 4.06 -21.73
C VAL A 164 -26.77 5.11 -20.60
N ARG A 165 -27.78 5.06 -19.73
CA ARG A 165 -27.91 5.97 -18.58
C ARG A 165 -26.62 5.97 -17.76
N MET A 166 -26.05 7.17 -17.58
CA MET A 166 -24.80 7.35 -16.85
C MET A 166 -25.08 7.54 -15.37
N ASN A 167 -24.32 6.83 -14.55
CA ASN A 167 -24.27 7.06 -13.11
C ASN A 167 -22.83 7.41 -12.72
N GLN A 168 -22.70 8.57 -12.09
CA GLN A 168 -21.43 9.20 -11.74
C GLN A 168 -20.63 8.37 -10.75
N ASP A 169 -21.26 7.81 -9.73
CA ASP A 169 -20.59 6.99 -8.72
C ASP A 169 -19.95 5.76 -9.35
N TYR A 170 -20.65 5.12 -10.30
CA TYR A 170 -20.07 4.01 -11.06
C TYR A 170 -18.94 4.44 -11.99
N LEU A 171 -19.07 5.61 -12.65
CA LEU A 171 -18.03 6.14 -13.54
C LEU A 171 -16.74 6.46 -12.76
N PHE A 172 -16.85 7.14 -11.64
CA PHE A 172 -15.71 7.58 -10.84
C PHE A 172 -15.17 6.50 -9.93
N SER A 173 -15.99 5.59 -9.38
CA SER A 173 -15.50 4.50 -8.52
C SER A 173 -14.45 3.65 -9.20
N GLY A 174 -14.66 3.26 -10.47
CA GLY A 174 -13.67 2.48 -11.22
C GLY A 174 -12.38 3.27 -11.45
N ARG A 175 -12.49 4.55 -11.81
CA ARG A 175 -11.32 5.42 -12.06
C ARG A 175 -10.52 5.67 -10.79
N MET A 176 -11.18 6.04 -9.68
CA MET A 176 -10.56 6.23 -8.37
C MET A 176 -9.90 4.97 -7.85
N ALA A 177 -10.63 3.85 -7.88
CA ALA A 177 -10.14 2.57 -7.37
C ALA A 177 -8.90 2.14 -8.14
N ASN A 178 -8.91 2.25 -9.47
CA ASN A 178 -7.76 1.92 -10.29
C ASN A 178 -6.56 2.84 -10.02
N ALA A 179 -6.78 4.15 -9.88
CA ALA A 179 -5.72 5.11 -9.58
C ALA A 179 -5.08 4.82 -8.21
N LEU A 180 -5.88 4.70 -7.16
CA LEU A 180 -5.40 4.41 -5.82
C LEU A 180 -4.71 3.05 -5.74
N LEU A 181 -5.32 1.99 -6.29
CA LEU A 181 -4.72 0.66 -6.30
C LEU A 181 -3.42 0.61 -7.08
N SER A 182 -3.27 1.41 -8.15
CA SER A 182 -2.00 1.53 -8.85
C SER A 182 -0.91 2.09 -7.94
N ILE A 183 -1.19 3.18 -7.23
CA ILE A 183 -0.25 3.80 -6.28
C ILE A 183 0.14 2.78 -5.20
N LEU A 184 -0.85 2.16 -4.57
CA LEU A 184 -0.63 1.21 -3.49
C LEU A 184 0.13 -0.05 -3.95
N ARG A 185 -0.10 -0.53 -5.18
CA ARG A 185 0.64 -1.67 -5.75
C ARG A 185 2.10 -1.33 -5.99
N ASP A 186 2.38 -0.13 -6.50
CA ASP A 186 3.75 0.32 -6.76
C ASP A 186 4.52 0.50 -5.43
N ILE A 187 3.89 1.11 -4.42
CA ILE A 187 4.46 1.23 -3.07
C ILE A 187 4.73 -0.17 -2.47
N LYS A 188 3.73 -1.05 -2.49
CA LYS A 188 3.86 -2.44 -2.00
C LYS A 188 4.99 -3.19 -2.71
N PHE A 189 5.16 -2.97 -4.01
CA PHE A 189 6.25 -3.57 -4.77
C PHE A 189 7.62 -3.04 -4.32
N ASN A 190 7.74 -1.75 -4.04
CA ASN A 190 8.99 -1.15 -3.54
C ASN A 190 9.37 -1.68 -2.14
N HIS A 191 8.39 -1.99 -1.30
CA HIS A 191 8.61 -2.59 0.02
C HIS A 191 8.99 -4.08 -0.01
N LYS A 192 8.98 -4.75 -1.17
CA LYS A 192 9.24 -6.20 -1.30
C LYS A 192 10.55 -6.68 -0.68
N ASN A 193 11.57 -5.81 -0.61
CA ASN A 193 12.88 -6.16 -0.06
C ASN A 193 13.07 -5.71 1.41
N ASP A 194 12.05 -5.07 2.00
CA ASP A 194 12.11 -4.63 3.38
C ASP A 194 11.70 -5.79 4.32
N SER A 195 12.70 -6.48 4.85
CA SER A 195 12.53 -7.64 5.75
C SER A 195 11.78 -7.31 7.06
N SER A 196 11.54 -6.03 7.35
CA SER A 196 10.90 -5.57 8.58
C SER A 196 9.39 -5.33 8.45
N THR A 197 8.87 -5.18 7.22
CA THR A 197 7.49 -4.78 6.92
C THR A 197 6.78 -5.71 5.92
N SER A 198 7.50 -6.60 5.23
CA SER A 198 6.97 -7.39 4.13
C SER A 198 7.14 -8.91 4.33
N ASP A 199 6.01 -9.63 4.45
CA ASP A 199 5.89 -11.08 4.16
C ASP A 199 5.66 -11.33 2.64
N TYR A 200 6.02 -10.36 1.77
CA TYR A 200 5.76 -10.41 0.33
C TYR A 200 6.59 -11.52 -0.33
N GLN A 201 5.98 -12.69 -0.46
CA GLN A 201 6.31 -13.66 -1.50
C GLN A 201 5.44 -13.31 -2.70
N ASP A 202 6.01 -13.28 -3.92
CA ASP A 202 5.27 -12.90 -5.12
C ASP A 202 3.88 -13.54 -5.11
N GLY A 203 2.80 -12.77 -5.20
CA GLY A 203 1.43 -13.32 -5.24
C GLY A 203 1.16 -14.29 -6.40
N TYR A 204 2.14 -14.49 -7.29
CA TYR A 204 2.19 -15.52 -8.32
C TYR A 204 2.87 -16.83 -7.88
N SER A 205 3.76 -16.82 -6.88
CA SER A 205 4.40 -18.04 -6.39
C SER A 205 3.44 -18.85 -5.55
N ASP A 206 2.63 -18.25 -4.68
CA ASP A 206 1.76 -19.02 -3.79
C ASP A 206 0.60 -19.67 -4.54
N GLN A 207 -0.07 -18.96 -5.46
CA GLN A 207 -1.10 -19.58 -6.29
C GLN A 207 -0.54 -20.66 -7.21
N LYS A 208 0.66 -20.46 -7.78
CA LYS A 208 1.29 -21.44 -8.69
C LYS A 208 1.92 -22.60 -7.93
N ALA A 209 2.43 -22.37 -6.72
CA ALA A 209 2.94 -23.39 -5.81
C ALA A 209 1.78 -24.19 -5.22
N LEU A 210 0.68 -23.55 -4.80
CA LEU A 210 -0.57 -24.22 -4.43
C LEU A 210 -1.09 -25.04 -5.58
N MET A 211 -1.22 -24.45 -6.77
CA MET A 211 -1.71 -25.17 -7.94
C MET A 211 -0.79 -26.32 -8.29
N LYS A 212 0.54 -26.15 -8.20
CA LYS A 212 1.51 -27.22 -8.43
C LYS A 212 1.42 -28.31 -7.36
N ILE A 213 1.29 -27.98 -6.09
CA ILE A 213 1.12 -28.94 -4.98
C ILE A 213 -0.19 -29.71 -5.17
N ILE A 214 -1.29 -29.01 -5.45
CA ILE A 214 -2.60 -29.60 -5.76
C ILE A 214 -2.49 -30.52 -6.99
N PHE A 215 -1.81 -30.10 -8.05
CA PHE A 215 -1.63 -30.90 -9.26
C PHE A 215 -0.73 -32.11 -9.04
N ASP A 216 0.38 -31.95 -8.31
CA ASP A 216 1.34 -33.01 -8.01
C ASP A 216 0.74 -34.05 -7.04
N GLU A 217 -0.08 -33.62 -6.07
CA GLU A 217 -0.80 -34.52 -5.16
C GLU A 217 -1.98 -35.22 -5.83
N TYR A 218 -2.78 -34.51 -6.64
CA TYR A 218 -3.85 -35.13 -7.44
C TYR A 218 -3.30 -36.21 -8.38
N ASN A 219 -2.11 -35.99 -8.94
CA ASN A 219 -1.45 -36.97 -9.80
C ASN A 219 -0.78 -38.12 -9.03
N LYS A 220 -0.40 -37.94 -7.76
CA LYS A 220 0.17 -38.99 -6.90
C LYS A 220 -0.87 -39.97 -6.35
N GLU A 221 -2.08 -39.50 -6.03
CA GLU A 221 -3.15 -40.31 -5.45
C GLU A 221 -4.33 -40.49 -6.41
N LYS A 222 -4.05 -41.10 -7.56
CA LYS A 222 -4.97 -41.17 -8.71
C LYS A 222 -6.31 -41.89 -8.50
N GLU A 223 -6.76 -42.21 -7.28
CA GLU A 223 -8.06 -42.88 -7.09
C GLU A 223 -8.72 -42.84 -5.70
N LYS A 224 -8.23 -42.11 -4.68
CA LYS A 224 -8.81 -42.20 -3.33
C LYS A 224 -9.04 -40.90 -2.55
N MET A 225 -8.75 -39.73 -3.11
CA MET A 225 -8.95 -38.46 -2.39
C MET A 225 -10.26 -37.77 -2.84
N SER A 226 -11.18 -37.54 -1.90
CA SER A 226 -12.39 -36.74 -2.18
C SER A 226 -12.04 -35.25 -2.31
N PHE A 227 -12.82 -34.51 -3.09
CA PHE A 227 -12.62 -33.06 -3.27
C PHE A 227 -12.64 -32.29 -1.94
N GLY A 228 -13.48 -32.72 -0.99
CA GLY A 228 -13.49 -32.19 0.37
C GLY A 228 -12.15 -32.40 1.08
N LYS A 229 -11.58 -33.61 1.03
CA LYS A 229 -10.29 -33.92 1.66
C LYS A 229 -9.14 -33.07 1.08
N LEU A 230 -9.18 -32.79 -0.23
CA LEU A 230 -8.20 -31.95 -0.92
C LEU A 230 -8.29 -30.47 -0.50
N ILE A 231 -9.50 -29.92 -0.35
CA ILE A 231 -9.70 -28.55 0.15
C ILE A 231 -9.20 -28.40 1.59
N HIS A 232 -9.55 -29.35 2.48
CA HIS A 232 -9.12 -29.28 3.88
C HIS A 232 -7.60 -29.39 3.99
N LYS A 233 -6.97 -30.30 3.24
CA LYS A 233 -5.50 -30.48 3.26
C LYS A 233 -4.76 -29.25 2.75
N SER A 234 -5.24 -28.66 1.65
CA SER A 234 -4.63 -27.44 1.08
C SER A 234 -4.78 -26.25 2.03
N LEU A 235 -5.95 -26.07 2.65
CA LEU A 235 -6.18 -25.04 3.67
C LEU A 235 -5.22 -25.21 4.87
N LEU A 236 -5.10 -26.42 5.40
CA LEU A 236 -4.22 -26.72 6.54
C LEU A 236 -2.74 -26.54 6.21
N HIS A 237 -2.32 -26.85 4.98
CA HIS A 237 -0.97 -26.58 4.49
C HIS A 237 -0.68 -25.08 4.37
N ILE A 238 -1.62 -24.27 3.84
CA ILE A 238 -1.49 -22.80 3.81
C ILE A 238 -1.29 -22.27 5.23
N LEU A 239 -2.03 -22.87 6.17
CA LEU A 239 -1.97 -22.52 7.57
C LEU A 239 -0.77 -23.10 8.31
N GLY A 240 0.14 -23.82 7.64
CA GLY A 240 1.36 -24.38 8.24
C GLY A 240 1.11 -25.48 9.28
N VAL A 241 -0.09 -26.07 9.31
CA VAL A 241 -0.48 -27.11 10.28
C VAL A 241 -0.06 -28.48 9.74
N LYS A 242 0.75 -29.23 10.51
CA LYS A 242 1.18 -30.60 10.16
C LYS A 242 0.18 -31.62 10.70
N ILE A 243 -0.48 -32.38 9.83
CA ILE A 243 -1.52 -33.34 10.20
C ILE A 243 -1.26 -34.69 9.51
N SER A 244 -1.68 -35.78 10.16
CA SER A 244 -1.60 -37.14 9.61
C SER A 244 -2.76 -37.47 8.67
N ASP A 245 -2.55 -38.36 7.68
CA ASP A 245 -3.58 -38.71 6.69
C ASP A 245 -4.86 -39.32 7.33
N SER A 246 -4.72 -39.97 8.49
CA SER A 246 -5.83 -40.57 9.24
C SER A 246 -6.70 -39.55 9.96
N GLU A 247 -6.13 -38.44 10.46
CA GLU A 247 -6.86 -37.33 11.04
C GLU A 247 -7.57 -36.50 9.97
N LEU A 248 -6.91 -36.30 8.83
CA LEU A 248 -7.50 -35.65 7.66
C LEU A 248 -8.69 -36.45 7.11
N ASP A 249 -8.63 -37.79 7.14
CA ASP A 249 -9.76 -38.66 6.77
C ASP A 249 -10.93 -38.58 7.75
N ARG A 250 -10.67 -38.34 9.04
CA ARG A 250 -11.73 -38.16 10.04
C ARG A 250 -12.49 -36.86 9.79
N VAL A 251 -11.76 -35.76 9.62
CA VAL A 251 -12.33 -34.42 9.43
C VAL A 251 -13.04 -34.31 8.07
N ALA A 252 -12.49 -34.93 7.02
CA ALA A 252 -13.16 -34.94 5.70
C ALA A 252 -14.42 -35.81 5.66
N LYS A 253 -14.61 -36.71 6.64
CA LYS A 253 -15.81 -37.55 6.77
C LYS A 253 -16.78 -37.03 7.83
N SER A 254 -16.31 -36.24 8.80
CA SER A 254 -17.17 -35.57 9.75
C SER A 254 -17.82 -34.36 9.04
N ASN A 255 -19.12 -34.22 9.19
CA ASN A 255 -19.83 -33.01 8.77
C ASN A 255 -19.82 -31.95 9.90
N ASP A 256 -18.87 -32.04 10.83
CA ASP A 256 -18.79 -31.17 12.00
C ASP A 256 -17.80 -30.02 11.73
N PRO A 257 -18.28 -28.77 11.56
CA PRO A 257 -17.41 -27.62 11.29
C PRO A 257 -16.42 -27.32 12.42
N THR A 258 -16.70 -27.79 13.64
CA THR A 258 -15.86 -27.49 14.82
C THR A 258 -14.55 -28.27 14.81
N GLU A 259 -14.49 -29.47 14.20
CA GLU A 259 -13.24 -30.23 14.10
C GLU A 259 -12.21 -29.51 13.23
N LEU A 260 -12.63 -28.96 12.08
CA LEU A 260 -11.74 -28.15 11.25
C LEU A 260 -11.33 -26.86 11.95
N GLY A 261 -12.27 -26.20 12.66
CA GLY A 261 -11.99 -24.99 13.44
C GLY A 261 -10.89 -25.20 14.47
N ASN A 262 -10.98 -26.26 15.26
CA ASN A 262 -9.97 -26.62 16.27
C ASN A 262 -8.59 -26.93 15.65
N MET A 263 -8.54 -27.45 14.42
CA MET A 263 -7.29 -27.69 13.70
C MET A 263 -6.69 -26.40 13.14
N MET A 264 -7.52 -25.48 12.68
CA MET A 264 -7.09 -24.16 12.20
C MET A 264 -6.48 -23.33 13.31
N GLU A 265 -6.98 -23.45 14.55
CA GLU A 265 -6.40 -22.78 15.73
C GLU A 265 -4.95 -23.20 16.04
N GLN A 266 -4.52 -24.37 15.56
CA GLN A 266 -3.12 -24.82 15.70
C GLN A 266 -2.17 -24.13 14.71
N SER A 267 -2.71 -23.32 13.80
CA SER A 267 -1.91 -22.57 12.85
C SER A 267 -1.09 -21.51 13.57
N PRO A 268 0.23 -21.43 13.31
CA PRO A 268 1.03 -20.29 13.74
C PRO A 268 0.57 -18.96 13.14
N LEU A 269 -0.35 -18.98 12.15
CA LEU A 269 -0.97 -17.82 11.54
C LEU A 269 -2.32 -17.44 12.17
N ILE A 270 -2.94 -18.30 12.99
CA ILE A 270 -4.31 -18.10 13.51
C ILE A 270 -4.36 -17.79 15.01
N GLU A 271 -3.36 -18.14 15.84
CA GLU A 271 -3.29 -17.58 17.19
C GLU A 271 -2.60 -16.19 17.25
N PRO A 272 -3.15 -15.26 18.06
CA PRO A 272 -2.86 -13.84 17.96
C PRO A 272 -1.49 -13.56 18.55
N ASP A 273 -0.56 -13.03 17.76
CA ASP A 273 0.71 -12.58 18.32
C ASP A 273 0.52 -11.27 19.09
N ALA A 274 0.07 -11.44 20.33
CA ALA A 274 0.14 -10.51 21.44
C ALA A 274 1.60 -10.20 21.86
N ARG A 275 2.63 -10.65 21.14
CA ARG A 275 4.06 -10.43 21.48
C ARG A 275 4.73 -9.20 20.87
N LYS A 276 4.00 -8.25 20.29
CA LYS A 276 4.50 -6.85 20.22
C LYS A 276 3.87 -5.89 21.23
N ARG A 277 2.85 -6.31 22.01
CA ARG A 277 2.23 -5.43 23.01
C ARG A 277 2.99 -5.32 24.35
N ARG A 278 3.92 -6.22 24.74
CA ARG A 278 4.60 -6.14 26.07
C ARG A 278 5.94 -6.89 26.20
N ARG A 279 7.01 -6.62 25.43
CA ARG A 279 8.40 -7.03 25.77
C ARG A 279 9.40 -6.11 25.02
N LYS A 280 9.81 -4.96 25.54
CA LYS A 280 10.66 -4.77 26.72
C LYS A 280 10.61 -3.28 27.12
N LYS A 281 10.23 -3.05 28.39
CA LYS A 281 10.42 -1.85 29.23
C LYS A 281 9.95 -0.50 28.67
#